data_AF-A0A383CEI4-F1
#
_entry.id   AF-A0A383CEI4-F1
#
_cell.length_a   1.000
_cell.length_b   1.000
_cell.length_c   1.000
_cell.angle_alpha   90.00
_cell.angle_beta   90.00
_cell.angle_gamma   90.00
#
_symmetry.space_group_name_H-M   'P 1'
#
loop_
_entity.id
_entity.type
_entity.pdbx_description
1 polymer ?
#
loop_
_entity_poly.entity_id
_entity_poly.type
_entity_poly.pdbx_seq_one_letter_code
_entity_poly.pdbx_strand_id
1 'polypeptide(L)'
;MNSKQTAAFTEEHDIAVPYMQRLRDYYLALGYGNPYRWAQYADVPFKPLGITLDQARVALITTAAPFKKGAGDQGAGAVYNAKAKFYKAYSQSTSNPGFLGISHLGYDRKYSTAADLNSFFPLKALTAAAQQGRIKA
;
A
#
# COMPACT_ATOMS: atom_id res chain seq x y z
N MET A 1 11.47 -18.07 -47.14
CA MET A 1 12.45 -18.38 -46.08
C MET A 1 11.80 -18.06 -44.74
N ASN A 2 11.42 -19.06 -43.95
CA ASN A 2 10.83 -18.86 -42.63
C ASN A 2 11.95 -18.62 -41.61
N SER A 3 12.08 -17.38 -41.13
CA SER A 3 12.88 -17.05 -39.96
C SER A 3 12.21 -17.65 -38.72
N LYS A 4 12.80 -18.71 -38.17
CA LYS A 4 12.41 -19.24 -36.85
C LYS A 4 12.69 -18.18 -35.80
N GLN A 5 11.64 -17.61 -35.20
CA GLN A 5 11.78 -16.87 -33.95
C GLN A 5 12.03 -17.88 -32.83
N THR A 6 13.27 -17.98 -32.38
CA THR A 6 13.61 -18.59 -31.10
C THR A 6 13.30 -17.56 -30.02
N ALA A 7 12.18 -17.73 -29.30
CA ALA A 7 11.93 -16.94 -28.10
C ALA A 7 13.04 -17.24 -27.08
N ALA A 8 13.71 -16.21 -26.58
CA ALA A 8 14.70 -16.35 -25.51
C ALA A 8 14.00 -16.78 -24.21
N PHE A 9 14.63 -17.68 -23.45
CA PHE A 9 14.16 -18.01 -22.10
C PHE A 9 14.38 -16.81 -21.16
N THR A 10 13.45 -16.59 -20.22
CA THR A 10 13.58 -15.54 -19.20
C THR A 10 14.62 -15.94 -18.15
N GLU A 11 15.20 -14.98 -17.44
CA GLU A 11 16.10 -15.29 -16.33
C GLU A 11 15.32 -15.86 -15.13
N GLU A 12 15.98 -16.62 -14.26
CA GLU A 12 15.32 -17.26 -13.10
C GLU A 12 14.65 -16.23 -12.17
N HIS A 13 15.21 -15.01 -12.09
CA HIS A 13 14.69 -13.93 -11.28
C HIS A 13 13.50 -13.17 -11.91
N ASP A 14 13.22 -13.40 -13.20
CA ASP A 14 12.03 -12.87 -13.89
C ASP A 14 10.76 -13.68 -13.56
N ILE A 15 10.91 -14.85 -12.92
CA ILE A 15 9.76 -15.65 -12.49
C ILE A 15 8.98 -14.86 -11.43
N ALA A 16 7.71 -14.62 -11.71
CA ALA A 16 6.81 -14.01 -10.75
C ALA A 16 6.84 -14.79 -9.43
N VAL A 17 7.18 -14.11 -8.33
CA VAL A 17 7.22 -14.73 -7.00
C VAL A 17 5.85 -15.35 -6.70
N PRO A 18 5.77 -16.67 -6.41
CA PRO A 18 4.48 -17.34 -6.16
C PRO A 18 3.95 -17.03 -4.75
N TYR A 19 3.76 -15.74 -4.46
CA TYR A 19 3.49 -15.19 -3.14
C TYR A 19 2.26 -15.83 -2.47
N MET A 20 1.17 -16.03 -3.22
CA MET A 20 -0.04 -16.66 -2.71
C MET A 20 0.22 -18.10 -2.26
N GLN A 21 0.93 -18.89 -3.07
CA GLN A 21 1.25 -20.27 -2.73
C GLN A 21 2.20 -20.32 -1.52
N ARG A 22 3.25 -19.51 -1.53
CA ARG A 22 4.21 -19.40 -0.42
C ARG A 22 3.54 -19.03 0.90
N LEU A 23 2.62 -18.07 0.91
CA LEU A 23 1.88 -17.72 2.11
C LEU A 23 0.96 -18.85 2.58
N ARG A 24 0.27 -19.51 1.65
CA ARG A 24 -0.58 -20.65 1.98
C ARG A 24 0.23 -21.73 2.69
N ASP A 25 1.36 -22.14 2.11
CA ASP A 25 2.22 -23.19 2.66
C ASP A 25 2.79 -22.78 4.02
N TYR A 26 3.22 -21.52 4.16
CA TYR A 26 3.73 -20.98 5.42
C TYR A 26 2.70 -21.05 6.56
N TYR A 27 1.47 -20.58 6.34
CA TYR A 27 0.44 -20.58 7.38
C TYR A 27 -0.08 -22.00 7.69
N LEU A 28 -0.15 -22.88 6.69
CA LEU A 28 -0.47 -24.30 6.91
C LEU A 28 0.58 -24.97 7.80
N ALA A 29 1.88 -24.70 7.55
CA ALA A 29 2.97 -25.22 8.36
C ALA A 29 2.95 -24.72 9.82
N LEU A 30 2.40 -23.52 10.07
CA LEU A 30 2.18 -22.98 11.41
C LEU A 30 0.96 -23.58 12.13
N GLY A 31 0.22 -24.50 11.50
CA GLY A 31 -0.96 -25.15 12.08
C GLY A 31 -2.27 -24.38 11.92
N TYR A 32 -2.29 -23.30 11.11
CA TYR A 32 -3.54 -22.65 10.73
C TYR A 32 -4.28 -23.55 9.73
N GLY A 33 -5.15 -24.45 10.24
CA GLY A 33 -5.90 -25.44 9.46
C GLY A 33 -6.94 -24.88 8.47
N ASN A 34 -6.94 -23.57 8.23
CA ASN A 34 -7.75 -22.91 7.21
C ASN A 34 -6.81 -22.09 6.30
N PRO A 35 -6.38 -22.63 5.15
CA PRO A 35 -5.52 -21.89 4.24
C PRO A 35 -6.21 -20.62 3.78
N TYR A 36 -5.46 -19.52 3.64
CA TYR A 36 -6.00 -18.28 3.09
C TYR A 36 -6.74 -18.57 1.77
N ARG A 37 -7.98 -18.08 1.71
CA ARG A 37 -8.79 -18.04 0.50
C ARG A 37 -8.79 -16.60 0.02
N TRP A 38 -8.19 -16.36 -1.13
CA TRP A 38 -8.28 -15.07 -1.80
C TRP A 38 -9.66 -14.93 -2.41
N ALA A 39 -10.20 -13.71 -2.35
CA ALA A 39 -11.43 -13.42 -3.04
C ALA A 39 -11.23 -13.62 -4.55
N GLN A 40 -12.08 -14.43 -5.17
CA GLN A 40 -12.09 -14.66 -6.61
C GLN A 40 -13.48 -14.30 -7.11
N TYR A 41 -13.54 -13.28 -7.95
CA TYR A 41 -14.77 -12.83 -8.58
C TYR A 41 -14.58 -12.94 -10.09
N ALA A 42 -15.50 -13.62 -10.77
CA ALA A 42 -15.50 -13.72 -12.24
C ALA A 42 -15.77 -12.35 -12.89
N ASP A 43 -16.54 -11.52 -12.20
CA ASP A 43 -16.76 -10.12 -12.50
C ASP A 43 -16.77 -9.33 -11.18
N VAL A 44 -16.08 -8.19 -11.16
CA VAL A 44 -16.06 -7.31 -9.99
C VAL A 44 -17.00 -6.17 -10.32
N PRO A 45 -18.08 -5.95 -9.54
CA PRO A 45 -19.01 -4.85 -9.79
C PRO A 45 -18.33 -3.52 -9.43
N PHE A 46 -17.46 -3.03 -10.30
CA PHE A 46 -16.97 -1.67 -10.25
C PHE A 46 -18.15 -0.75 -10.51
N LYS A 47 -18.45 0.13 -9.55
CA LYS A 47 -19.44 1.19 -9.75
C LYS A 47 -18.78 2.27 -10.62
N PRO A 48 -19.24 2.50 -11.86
CA PRO A 48 -18.71 3.62 -12.64
C PRO A 48 -19.00 4.93 -11.93
N LEU A 49 -18.08 5.89 -12.03
CA LEU A 49 -18.34 7.24 -11.53
C LEU A 49 -19.44 7.89 -12.37
N GLY A 50 -20.47 8.42 -11.70
CA GLY A 50 -21.54 9.18 -12.36
C GLY A 50 -21.16 10.63 -12.68
N ILE A 51 -19.90 11.00 -12.43
CA ILE A 51 -19.32 12.33 -12.62
C ILE A 51 -17.94 12.18 -13.25
N THR A 52 -17.46 13.23 -13.91
CA THR A 52 -16.09 13.29 -14.41
C THR A 52 -15.09 13.45 -13.25
N LEU A 53 -13.83 13.10 -13.48
CA LEU A 53 -12.82 13.12 -12.41
C LEU A 53 -12.57 14.51 -11.84
N ASP A 54 -12.59 15.55 -12.70
CA ASP A 54 -12.46 16.96 -12.32
C ASP A 54 -13.60 17.46 -11.43
N GLN A 55 -14.74 16.75 -11.40
CA GLN A 55 -15.87 16.99 -10.50
C GLN A 55 -15.79 16.13 -9.22
N ALA A 56 -14.99 15.07 -9.23
CA ALA A 56 -14.88 14.10 -8.14
C ALA A 56 -13.96 14.61 -7.02
N ARG A 57 -14.40 14.42 -5.78
CA ARG A 57 -13.55 14.57 -4.59
C ARG A 57 -12.83 13.26 -4.34
N VAL A 58 -11.51 13.32 -4.23
CA VAL A 58 -10.67 12.14 -3.99
C VAL A 58 -10.08 12.20 -2.58
N ALA A 59 -10.15 11.07 -1.86
CA ALA A 59 -9.54 10.90 -0.55
C ALA A 59 -8.42 9.86 -0.62
N LEU A 60 -7.36 10.08 0.16
CA LEU A 60 -6.34 9.06 0.39
C LEU A 60 -6.72 8.25 1.63
N ILE A 61 -6.73 6.93 1.50
CA ILE A 61 -6.89 5.99 2.60
C ILE A 61 -5.51 5.45 2.95
N THR A 62 -5.17 5.45 4.24
CA THR A 62 -3.87 4.98 4.72
C THR A 62 -4.00 4.17 5.99
N THR A 63 -3.05 3.28 6.21
CA THR A 63 -2.82 2.58 7.47
C THR A 63 -1.67 3.18 8.26
N ALA A 64 -1.08 4.30 7.82
CA ALA A 64 -0.13 5.06 8.63
C ALA A 64 -0.80 5.56 9.90
N ALA A 65 -0.03 5.75 10.97
CA ALA A 65 -0.54 6.17 12.26
C ALA A 65 -0.31 7.68 12.47
N PRO A 66 -1.29 8.44 13.00
CA PRO A 66 -1.02 9.76 13.54
C PRO A 66 -0.09 9.65 14.76
N PHE A 67 0.57 10.75 15.11
CA PHE A 67 1.52 10.75 16.23
C PHE A 67 0.83 10.38 17.55
N LYS A 68 1.41 9.44 18.28
CA LYS A 68 0.91 9.02 19.59
C LYS A 68 1.90 9.42 20.69
N LYS A 69 1.51 10.39 21.51
CA LYS A 69 2.30 10.85 22.66
C LYS A 69 2.59 9.67 23.60
N GLY A 70 3.84 9.54 24.04
CA GLY A 70 4.26 8.47 24.95
C GLY A 70 4.45 7.09 24.31
N ALA A 71 4.26 6.94 23.00
CA ALA A 71 4.49 5.66 22.32
C ALA A 71 5.96 5.43 21.94
N GLY A 72 6.88 6.34 22.28
CA GLY A 72 8.29 6.28 21.87
C GLY A 72 8.50 6.78 20.44
N ASP A 73 9.65 6.42 19.86
CA ASP A 73 10.00 6.81 18.50
C ASP A 73 9.09 6.15 17.46
N GLN A 74 8.67 6.95 16.48
CA GLN A 74 7.70 6.62 15.45
C GLN A 74 8.17 7.07 14.04
N GLY A 75 9.28 7.80 13.96
CA GLY A 75 9.75 8.44 12.74
C GLY A 75 10.47 7.51 11.76
N ALA A 76 11.11 8.13 10.77
CA ALA A 76 11.94 7.42 9.80
C ALA A 76 13.08 6.65 10.50
N GLY A 77 13.30 5.41 10.09
CA GLY A 77 14.29 4.52 10.69
C GLY A 77 13.90 3.93 12.06
N ALA A 78 12.74 4.29 12.63
CA ALA A 78 12.30 3.73 13.89
C ALA A 78 12.17 2.19 13.81
N VAL A 79 12.61 1.53 14.88
CA VAL A 79 12.40 0.09 15.05
C VAL A 79 10.90 -0.23 15.07
N TYR A 80 10.55 -1.50 14.83
CA TYR A 80 9.15 -1.92 14.92
C TYR A 80 8.55 -1.55 16.29
N ASN A 81 7.46 -0.78 16.26
CA ASN A 81 6.86 -0.20 17.45
C ASN A 81 5.34 -0.44 17.50
N ALA A 82 4.93 -1.52 18.17
CA ALA A 82 3.51 -1.84 18.35
C ALA A 82 2.76 -0.82 19.23
N LYS A 83 3.44 -0.02 20.06
CA LYS A 83 2.78 0.99 20.92
C LYS A 83 2.15 2.11 20.08
N ALA A 84 2.68 2.37 18.88
CA ALA A 84 2.17 3.35 17.93
C ALA A 84 0.91 2.89 17.17
N LYS A 85 0.47 1.63 17.34
CA LYS A 85 -0.79 1.15 16.76
C LYS A 85 -1.99 1.98 17.24
N PHE A 86 -2.93 2.16 16.33
CA PHE A 86 -4.22 2.78 16.55
C PHE A 86 -5.33 1.76 16.21
N TYR A 87 -6.49 1.89 16.87
CA TYR A 87 -7.59 0.92 16.78
C TYR A 87 -8.93 1.58 16.44
N LYS A 88 -8.91 2.87 16.10
CA LYS A 88 -10.08 3.63 15.68
C LYS A 88 -9.77 4.28 14.34
N ALA A 89 -10.72 4.21 13.40
CA ALA A 89 -10.63 4.96 12.16
C ALA A 89 -10.49 6.45 12.47
N TYR A 90 -9.71 7.15 11.66
CA TYR A 90 -9.50 8.57 11.78
C TYR A 90 -9.60 9.23 10.39
N SER A 91 -9.99 10.50 10.37
CA SER A 91 -10.04 11.34 9.18
C SER A 91 -9.38 12.66 9.49
N GLN A 92 -8.55 13.16 8.57
CA GLN A 92 -7.84 14.42 8.72
C GLN A 92 -7.83 15.17 7.39
N SER A 93 -7.69 16.50 7.47
CA SER A 93 -7.51 17.34 6.28
C SER A 93 -6.15 17.08 5.65
N THR A 94 -6.12 17.00 4.32
CA THR A 94 -4.89 16.95 3.53
C THR A 94 -4.13 18.27 3.50
N SER A 95 -4.75 19.39 3.89
CA SER A 95 -4.10 20.71 3.94
C SER A 95 -3.00 20.78 5.01
N ASN A 96 -3.12 19.98 6.07
CA ASN A 96 -2.12 19.86 7.12
C ASN A 96 -2.16 18.44 7.70
N PRO A 97 -1.50 17.46 7.07
CA PRO A 97 -1.57 16.06 7.47
C PRO A 97 -0.88 15.78 8.81
N GLY A 98 -0.12 16.75 9.35
CA GLY A 98 0.71 16.55 10.54
C GLY A 98 1.70 15.38 10.37
N PHE A 99 1.96 14.68 11.46
CA PHE A 99 2.78 13.48 11.44
C PHE A 99 1.95 12.26 11.03
N LEU A 100 2.48 11.47 10.10
CA LEU A 100 2.01 10.12 9.77
C LEU A 100 3.22 9.17 9.72
N GLY A 101 3.15 8.07 10.47
CA GLY A 101 4.26 7.13 10.60
C GLY A 101 3.84 5.66 10.44
N ILE A 102 4.75 4.84 9.93
CA ILE A 102 4.53 3.40 9.69
C ILE A 102 5.39 2.50 10.59
N SER A 103 5.94 3.03 11.68
CA SER A 103 6.80 2.26 12.61
C SER A 103 6.11 1.02 13.20
N HIS A 104 4.78 1.03 13.27
CA HIS A 104 3.96 -0.08 13.76
C HIS A 104 3.68 -1.18 12.71
N LEU A 105 4.13 -1.01 11.46
CA LEU A 105 3.93 -1.93 10.35
C LEU A 105 5.18 -2.77 10.09
N GLY A 106 4.98 -3.98 9.58
CA GLY A 106 6.03 -4.76 8.95
C GLY A 106 6.29 -4.22 7.55
N TYR A 107 7.49 -3.74 7.30
CA TYR A 107 7.98 -3.31 5.98
C TYR A 107 9.48 -3.58 5.92
N ASP A 108 10.03 -3.58 4.71
CA ASP A 108 11.46 -3.79 4.49
C ASP A 108 12.28 -2.60 5.02
N ARG A 109 12.80 -2.76 6.24
CA ARG A 109 13.65 -1.75 6.90
C ARG A 109 15.08 -1.75 6.41
N LYS A 110 15.50 -2.76 5.63
CA LYS A 110 16.85 -2.80 5.05
C LYS A 110 16.94 -1.86 3.86
N TYR A 111 15.89 -1.81 3.04
CA TYR A 111 15.86 -1.02 1.81
C TYR A 111 14.90 0.17 1.82
N SER A 112 14.10 0.33 2.88
CA SER A 112 13.28 1.53 3.10
C SER A 112 13.52 2.13 4.48
N THR A 113 13.78 3.44 4.52
CA THR A 113 13.91 4.22 5.76
C THR A 113 12.57 4.77 6.26
N ALA A 114 11.51 4.67 5.45
CA ALA A 114 10.24 5.38 5.67
C ALA A 114 10.35 6.91 5.77
N ALA A 115 11.46 7.50 5.28
CA ALA A 115 11.65 8.96 5.29
C ALA A 115 10.79 9.68 4.24
N ASP A 116 10.53 9.04 3.09
CA ASP A 116 9.63 9.60 2.08
C ASP A 116 8.18 9.21 2.39
N LEU A 117 7.43 10.17 2.93
CA LEU A 117 5.99 10.05 3.16
C LEU A 117 5.23 9.60 1.90
N ASN A 118 5.66 10.02 0.71
CA ASN A 118 4.95 9.73 -0.54
C ASN A 118 5.02 8.25 -0.95
N SER A 119 5.94 7.48 -0.36
CA SER A 119 6.02 6.03 -0.57
C SER A 119 4.86 5.25 0.08
N PHE A 120 4.16 5.83 1.06
CA PHE A 120 3.03 5.20 1.76
C PHE A 120 1.81 6.12 1.98
N PHE A 121 1.93 7.40 1.64
CA PHE A 121 0.85 8.38 1.65
C PHE A 121 1.14 9.45 0.56
N PRO A 122 0.72 9.22 -0.71
CA PRO A 122 1.13 9.99 -1.88
C PRO A 122 0.42 11.35 -1.97
N LEU A 123 0.51 12.15 -0.90
CA LEU A 123 -0.15 13.44 -0.77
C LEU A 123 0.32 14.42 -1.85
N LYS A 124 1.63 14.43 -2.19
CA LYS A 124 2.14 15.32 -3.25
C LYS A 124 1.47 15.05 -4.61
N ALA A 125 1.24 13.78 -4.94
CA ALA A 125 0.58 13.42 -6.20
C ALA A 125 -0.90 13.82 -6.21
N LEU A 126 -1.61 13.65 -5.09
CA LEU A 126 -2.99 14.12 -4.93
C LEU A 126 -3.07 15.65 -5.09
N THR A 127 -2.20 16.38 -4.41
CA THR A 127 -2.15 17.84 -4.49
C THR A 127 -1.84 18.32 -5.90
N ALA A 128 -0.88 17.69 -6.59
CA ALA A 128 -0.57 18.04 -7.98
C ALA A 128 -1.77 17.77 -8.92
N ALA A 129 -2.49 16.66 -8.73
CA ALA A 129 -3.69 16.37 -9.53
C ALA A 129 -4.78 17.42 -9.34
N ALA A 130 -4.99 17.90 -8.11
CA ALA A 130 -5.94 18.98 -7.83
C ALA A 130 -5.50 20.31 -8.46
N GLN A 131 -4.22 20.67 -8.36
CA GLN A 131 -3.66 21.88 -8.96
C GLN A 131 -3.76 21.89 -10.49
N GLN A 132 -3.68 20.71 -11.12
CA GLN A 132 -3.85 20.53 -12.56
C GLN A 132 -5.32 20.46 -13.00
N GLY A 133 -6.28 20.60 -12.07
CA GLY A 133 -7.71 20.48 -12.37
C GLY A 133 -8.16 19.06 -12.77
N ARG A 134 -7.35 18.03 -12.49
CA ARG A 134 -7.70 16.63 -12.82
C ARG A 134 -8.71 16.04 -11.85
N ILE A 135 -8.77 16.61 -10.64
CA ILE A 135 -9.71 16.26 -9.58
C ILE A 135 -10.21 17.53 -8.90
N LYS A 136 -11.35 17.45 -8.23
CA LYS A 136 -11.89 18.58 -7.46
C LYS A 136 -10.97 18.88 -6.27
N ALA A 137 -10.54 20.14 -6.16
CA ALA A 137 -9.78 20.65 -5.01
C ALA A 137 -10.58 20.64 -3.70
#